data_AF-A0A2K2F7Y9-F1
#
_entry.id   AF-A0A2K2F7Y9-F1
#
_cell.length_a   1.000
_cell.length_b   1.000
_cell.length_c   1.000
_cell.angle_alpha   90.00
_cell.angle_beta   90.00
_cell.angle_gamma   90.00
#
_symmetry.space_group_name_H-M   'P 1'
#
loop_
_entity.id
_entity.type
_entity.pdbx_description
1 polymer ?
#
loop_
_entity_poly.entity_id
_entity_poly.type
_entity_poly.pdbx_seq_one_letter_code
_entity_poly.pdbx_strand_id
1 'polypeptide(L)'
;MGIIYRLQNSKKWINLLLSDLNYEEKTWVEKELIDINQWLKICKNTGFVDNYCTKICGEFLAPHIDKFPFENEIAQWMAEYVFTSRKP
;
A
#
# COMPACT_ATOMS: atom_id res chain seq x y z
N MET A 1 0.62 11.72 -0.29
CA MET A 1 0.50 10.79 -1.44
C MET A 1 0.53 9.42 -0.78
N GLY A 2 -0.63 8.84 -0.49
CA GLY A 2 -0.69 7.66 0.39
C GLY A 2 -0.36 6.36 -0.35
N ILE A 3 0.36 5.45 0.30
CA ILE A 3 0.60 4.10 -0.22
C ILE A 3 -0.59 3.24 0.20
N ILE A 4 -1.37 2.76 -0.77
CA ILE A 4 -2.57 1.96 -0.51
C ILE A 4 -2.28 0.47 -0.64
N TYR A 5 -2.61 -0.33 0.39
CA TYR A 5 -2.29 -1.76 0.41
C TYR A 5 -3.45 -2.66 0.88
N ARG A 6 -3.33 -3.98 0.64
CA ARG A 6 -4.29 -5.01 1.06
C ARG A 6 -3.62 -6.10 1.91
N LEU A 7 -4.18 -6.36 3.10
CA LEU A 7 -3.57 -7.11 4.21
C LEU A 7 -3.07 -8.55 3.95
N GLN A 8 -3.42 -9.20 2.84
CA GLN A 8 -3.10 -10.63 2.65
C GLN A 8 -1.62 -10.87 2.29
N ASN A 9 -1.09 -10.22 1.25
CA ASN A 9 0.30 -10.46 0.81
C ASN A 9 1.24 -9.29 1.14
N SER A 10 0.73 -8.06 1.18
CA SER A 10 1.56 -6.88 1.45
C SER A 10 1.98 -6.73 2.91
N LYS A 11 1.35 -7.46 3.84
CA LYS A 11 1.64 -7.36 5.28
C LYS A 11 3.08 -7.78 5.61
N LYS A 12 3.59 -8.85 4.98
CA LYS A 12 4.98 -9.28 5.21
C LYS A 12 5.97 -8.23 4.66
N TRP A 13 5.67 -7.65 3.50
CA TRP A 13 6.46 -6.57 2.91
C TRP A 13 6.49 -5.30 3.75
N ILE A 14 5.33 -4.87 4.27
CA ILE A 14 5.22 -3.72 5.17
C ILE A 14 6.01 -3.97 6.45
N ASN A 15 5.91 -5.16 7.04
CA ASN A 15 6.66 -5.50 8.24
C ASN A 15 8.18 -5.46 7.99
N LEU A 16 8.64 -5.97 6.85
CA LEU A 16 10.06 -5.90 6.47
C LEU A 16 10.53 -4.45 6.28
N LEU A 17 9.74 -3.63 5.57
CA LEU A 17 10.01 -2.20 5.41
C LEU A 17 10.16 -1.53 6.77
N LEU A 18 9.14 -1.66 7.64
CA LEU A 18 9.12 -1.00 8.95
C LEU A 18 10.20 -1.52 9.91
N SER A 19 10.77 -2.70 9.65
CA SER A 19 11.86 -3.25 10.47
C SER A 19 13.24 -2.73 10.08
N ASP A 20 13.41 -2.22 8.85
CA ASP A 20 14.68 -1.72 8.31
C ASP A 20 14.84 -0.20 8.47
N LEU A 21 13.73 0.50 8.74
CA LEU A 21 13.70 1.95 8.92
C LEU A 21 14.09 2.38 10.34
N ASN A 22 14.68 3.57 10.45
CA ASN A 22 14.88 4.22 11.75
C ASN A 22 13.54 4.74 12.31
N TYR A 23 13.54 5.20 13.57
CA TYR A 23 12.31 5.62 14.27
C TYR A 23 11.56 6.76 13.56
N GLU A 24 12.27 7.77 13.04
CA GLU A 24 11.66 8.91 12.37
C GLU A 24 11.06 8.50 11.03
N GLU A 25 11.81 7.73 10.24
CA GLU A 25 11.37 7.18 8.96
C GLU A 25 10.15 6.27 9.13
N LYS A 26 10.19 5.37 10.12
CA LYS A 26 9.09 4.47 10.45
C LYS A 26 7.83 5.25 10.80
N THR A 27 7.96 6.27 11.65
CA THR A 27 6.83 7.12 12.06
C THR A 27 6.23 7.88 10.87
N TRP A 28 7.07 8.29 9.92
CA TRP A 28 6.60 8.94 8.69
C TRP A 28 5.90 7.96 7.75
N VAL A 29 6.49 6.79 7.50
CA VAL A 29 5.91 5.74 6.65
C VAL A 29 4.59 5.23 7.21
N GLU A 30 4.48 4.99 8.51
CA GLU A 30 3.23 4.55 9.15
C GLU A 30 2.08 5.56 8.98
N LYS A 31 2.38 6.85 8.84
CA LYS A 31 1.36 7.89 8.58
C LYS A 31 0.90 7.91 7.11
N GLU A 32 1.78 7.56 6.17
CA GLU A 32 1.46 7.54 4.74
C GLU A 32 0.92 6.19 4.25
N LEU A 33 1.08 5.12 5.04
CA LEU A 33 0.50 3.80 4.78
C LEU A 33 -0.99 3.79 5.11
N ILE A 34 -1.82 3.68 4.07
CA ILE A 34 -3.27 3.69 4.18
C ILE A 34 -3.78 2.32 3.73
N ASP A 35 -4.50 1.59 4.59
CA ASP A 35 -5.13 0.35 4.12
C ASP A 35 -6.33 0.65 3.22
N ILE A 36 -6.70 -0.28 2.34
CA ILE A 36 -7.80 -0.08 1.39
C ILE A 36 -9.13 0.36 2.04
N ASN A 37 -9.45 -0.10 3.25
CA ASN A 37 -10.68 0.29 3.94
C ASN A 37 -10.60 1.74 4.47
N GLN A 38 -9.42 2.16 4.94
CA GLN A 38 -9.16 3.55 5.29
C GLN A 38 -9.30 4.45 4.07
N TRP A 39 -8.76 4.03 2.92
CA TRP A 39 -8.92 4.77 1.67
C TRP A 39 -10.39 4.91 1.26
N LEU A 40 -11.16 3.82 1.26
CA LEU A 40 -12.60 3.85 0.96
C LEU A 40 -13.37 4.79 1.90
N LYS A 41 -12.98 4.83 3.19
CA LYS A 41 -13.57 5.76 4.17
C LYS A 41 -13.21 7.22 3.86
N ILE A 42 -11.97 7.50 3.48
CA ILE A 42 -11.53 8.84 3.06
C ILE A 42 -12.32 9.29 1.82
N CYS A 43 -12.44 8.42 0.81
CA CYS A 43 -13.21 8.70 -0.41
C CYS A 43 -14.67 9.03 -0.08
N LYS A 44 -15.32 8.23 0.77
CA LYS A 44 -16.71 8.47 1.21
C LYS A 44 -16.84 9.81 1.93
N ASN A 45 -15.94 10.11 2.87
CA ASN A 45 -15.97 11.35 3.64
C ASN A 45 -15.69 12.61 2.79
N THR A 46 -14.98 12.46 1.67
CA THR A 46 -14.61 13.57 0.77
C THR A 46 -15.59 13.74 -0.41
N GLY A 47 -16.71 13.00 -0.41
CA GLY A 47 -17.79 13.13 -1.38
C GLY A 47 -17.58 12.37 -2.69
N PHE A 48 -16.64 11.41 -2.74
CA PHE A 48 -16.56 10.47 -3.87
C PHE A 48 -17.67 9.43 -3.73
N VAL A 49 -18.43 9.25 -4.80
CA VAL A 49 -19.63 8.39 -4.86
C VAL A 49 -19.32 6.99 -5.37
N ASP A 50 -18.38 6.87 -6.31
CA ASP A 50 -17.92 5.59 -6.84
C ASP A 50 -16.42 5.43 -6.63
N ASN A 51 -16.00 4.25 -6.18
CA ASN A 51 -14.61 3.89 -5.98
C ASN A 51 -14.36 2.50 -6.55
N TYR A 52 -13.53 2.43 -7.59
CA TYR A 52 -13.11 1.19 -8.22
C TYR A 52 -11.63 0.94 -7.90
N CYS A 53 -11.34 -0.26 -7.43
CA CYS A 53 -9.99 -0.73 -7.21
C CYS A 53 -9.68 -1.78 -8.27
N THR A 54 -8.79 -1.45 -9.20
CA THR A 54 -8.35 -2.36 -10.25
C THR A 54 -6.96 -2.86 -9.90
N LYS A 55 -6.84 -4.17 -9.71
CA LYS A 55 -5.55 -4.83 -9.54
C LYS A 55 -4.81 -4.84 -10.88
N ILE A 56 -3.64 -4.24 -10.94
CA ILE A 56 -2.84 -4.08 -12.18
C ILE A 56 -1.64 -5.02 -12.23
N CYS A 57 -1.13 -5.48 -11.08
CA CYS A 57 -0.09 -6.51 -11.00
C CYS A 57 -0.66 -7.80 -10.38
N GLY A 58 -0.14 -8.96 -10.77
CA GLY A 58 -0.53 -10.27 -10.20
C GLY A 58 -0.36 -10.35 -8.68
N GLU A 59 -0.74 -11.48 -8.05
CA GLU A 59 -0.45 -11.68 -6.63
C GLU A 59 1.05 -11.54 -6.37
N PHE A 60 1.40 -10.52 -5.59
CA PHE A 60 2.75 -10.35 -5.11
C PHE A 60 3.05 -11.57 -4.23
N LEU A 61 4.01 -12.39 -4.65
CA LEU A 61 4.48 -13.48 -3.80
C LEU A 61 5.03 -12.85 -2.52
N ALA A 62 4.71 -13.44 -1.37
CA ALA A 62 5.35 -13.04 -0.14
C ALA A 62 6.87 -13.14 -0.31
N PRO A 63 7.65 -12.24 0.29
CA PRO A 63 9.09 -12.31 0.19
C PRO A 63 9.53 -13.67 0.73
N HIS A 64 10.29 -14.38 -0.09
CA HIS A 64 10.83 -15.71 0.21
C HIS A 64 11.99 -15.63 1.23
N ILE A 65 12.55 -14.43 1.42
CA ILE A 65 13.61 -14.11 2.38
C ILE A 65 13.13 -13.06 3.38
N ASP A 66 13.65 -13.11 4.61
CA ASP A 66 13.37 -12.11 5.64
C ASP A 66 14.34 -10.91 5.55
N LYS A 67 14.54 -10.41 4.33
CA LYS A 67 15.39 -9.25 4.05
C LYS A 67 14.64 -8.31 3.12
N PHE A 68 14.68 -7.01 3.42
CA PHE A 68 14.06 -5.98 2.59
C PHE A 68 14.68 -6.00 1.18
N PRO A 69 13.90 -5.81 0.11
CA PRO A 69 14.34 -6.19 -1.20
C PRO A 69 15.21 -5.13 -1.85
N PHE A 70 16.00 -5.55 -2.84
CA PHE A 70 16.68 -4.65 -3.77
C PHE A 70 15.64 -3.75 -4.49
N GLU A 71 16.08 -2.58 -4.95
CA GLU A 71 15.27 -1.53 -5.63
C GLU A 71 14.17 -2.06 -6.57
N ASN A 72 14.42 -3.16 -7.28
CA ASN A 72 13.49 -3.75 -8.24
C ASN A 72 12.23 -4.40 -7.62
N GLU A 73 12.28 -4.99 -6.41
CA GLU A 73 11.07 -5.55 -5.79
C GLU A 73 10.26 -4.48 -5.04
N ILE A 74 10.88 -3.34 -4.67
CA ILE A 74 10.18 -2.14 -4.18
C ILE A 74 9.30 -1.53 -5.29
N ALA A 75 9.83 -1.46 -6.52
CA ALA A 75 9.08 -0.96 -7.66
C ALA A 75 7.84 -1.82 -8.00
N GLN A 76 7.92 -3.14 -7.80
CA GLN A 76 6.78 -4.04 -7.96
C GLN A 76 5.73 -3.88 -6.85
N TRP A 77 6.16 -3.58 -5.62
CA TRP A 77 5.27 -3.33 -4.49
C TRP A 77 4.40 -2.07 -4.67
N MET A 78 4.93 -1.00 -5.26
CA MET A 78 4.22 0.28 -5.42
C MET A 78 3.16 0.31 -6.54
N ALA A 79 3.02 -0.75 -7.35
CA ALA A 79 2.16 -0.77 -8.53
C ALA A 79 1.02 -1.81 -8.48
N GLU A 80 0.62 -2.30 -7.31
CA GLU A 80 -0.36 -3.41 -7.22
C GLU A 80 -1.79 -2.99 -7.61
N TYR A 81 -2.20 -1.75 -7.31
CA TYR A 81 -3.59 -1.29 -7.51
C TYR A 81 -3.67 0.12 -8.11
N VAL A 82 -4.55 0.29 -9.11
CA VAL A 82 -5.07 1.61 -9.50
C VAL A 82 -6.38 1.85 -8.77
N PHE A 83 -6.49 3.01 -8.13
CA PHE A 83 -7.75 3.51 -7.59
C PHE A 83 -8.33 4.54 -8.55
N THR A 84 -9.56 4.29 -9.00
CA THR A 84 -10.35 5.25 -9.76
C THR A 84 -11.54 5.67 -8.92
N SER A 85 -11.58 6.95 -8.55
CA SER A 85 -12.66 7.52 -7.75
C SER A 85 -13.37 8.60 -8.56
N ARG A 86 -14.71 8.59 -8.52
CA ARG A 86 -15.54 9.57 -9.23
C ARG A 86 -16.26 10.49 -8.24
N LYS A 87 -16.21 11.79 -8.51
CA LYS A 87 -17.09 12.80 -7.91
C LYS A 87 -18.28 13.07 -8.84
N PRO A 88 -19.41 13.57 -8.31
CA PRO A 88 -20.56 13.98 -9.11
C PRO A 88 -20.18 14.98 -10.21
#